data_AF-A0A8S3WRC3-F1
#
_entry.id   AF-A0A8S3WRC3-F1
#
_cell.length_a   1.000
_cell.length_b   1.000
_cell.length_c   1.000
_cell.angle_alpha   90.00
_cell.angle_beta   90.00
_cell.angle_gamma   90.00
#
_symmetry.space_group_name_H-M   'P 1'
#
loop_
_entity.id
_entity.type
_entity.pdbx_description
1 polymer ?
#
loop_
_entity_poly.entity_id
_entity_poly.type
_entity_poly.pdbx_seq_one_letter_code
_entity_poly.pdbx_strand_id
1 'polypeptide(L)'
;MQEYCKSITSKIDSLTIFISSELKSVKVEMLEMRSSLDFMNSKYELLIKDYKETKQAMFDFQKENSALKTNIRDHNARINTLEQNARAMNVEIQCIPEKKNENLLQVVTQLGTVLKCNVKSEDIVNCSRT
;
A
#
# COMPACT_ATOMS: atom_id res chain seq x y z
N MET A 1 36.68 37.09 73.67
CA MET A 1 36.84 37.53 72.26
C MET A 1 37.40 36.41 71.38
N GLN A 2 38.54 35.79 71.73
CA GLN A 2 39.17 34.69 70.98
C GLN A 2 38.29 33.45 70.76
N GLU A 3 37.51 33.06 71.77
CA GLU A 3 36.62 31.88 71.71
C GLU A 3 35.41 32.10 70.79
N TYR A 4 34.91 33.33 70.72
CA TYR A 4 33.84 33.73 69.81
C TYR A 4 34.30 33.73 68.35
N CYS A 5 35.51 34.20 68.08
CA CYS A 5 36.13 34.10 66.75
C CYS A 5 36.30 32.64 66.31
N LYS A 6 36.77 31.75 67.19
CA LYS A 6 36.87 30.30 66.89
C LYS A 6 35.51 29.68 66.55
N SER A 7 34.45 30.06 67.28
CA SER A 7 33.09 29.57 67.02
C SER A 7 32.56 30.02 65.65
N ILE A 8 32.83 31.27 65.25
CA ILE A 8 32.45 31.80 63.93
C ILE A 8 33.22 31.09 62.82
N THR A 9 34.55 30.96 62.95
CA THR A 9 35.37 30.26 61.96
C THR A 9 34.90 28.82 61.75
N SER A 10 34.63 28.09 62.83
CA SER A 10 34.12 26.72 62.74
C SER A 10 32.76 26.62 62.00
N LYS A 11 31.86 27.59 62.21
CA LYS A 11 30.59 27.64 61.48
C LYS A 11 30.77 27.97 59.99
N ILE A 12 31.71 28.86 59.67
CA ILE A 12 32.06 29.19 58.28
C ILE A 12 32.68 27.97 57.57
N ASP A 13 33.56 27.24 58.25
CA ASP A 13 34.17 26.02 57.70
C ASP A 13 33.12 24.95 57.43
N SER A 14 32.21 24.73 58.39
CA SER A 14 31.09 23.79 58.24
C SER A 14 30.17 24.17 57.07
N LEU A 15 29.82 25.46 56.96
CA LEU A 15 29.02 25.97 55.84
C LEU A 15 29.75 25.80 54.50
N THR A 16 31.06 26.04 54.46
CA THR A 16 31.89 25.89 53.26
C THR A 16 31.94 24.43 52.80
N ILE A 17 32.07 23.50 53.74
CA ILE A 17 32.03 22.05 53.46
C ILE A 17 30.66 21.65 52.91
N PHE A 18 29.58 22.10 53.53
CA PHE A 18 28.21 21.83 53.08
C PHE A 18 27.95 22.36 51.67
N ILE A 19 28.28 23.63 51.40
CA ILE A 19 28.11 24.21 50.06
C ILE A 19 28.94 23.44 49.02
N SER A 20 30.17 23.06 49.37
CA SER A 20 31.04 22.29 48.47
C SER A 20 30.49 20.90 48.17
N SER A 21 29.85 20.23 49.15
CA SER A 21 29.22 18.92 48.92
C SER A 21 27.99 19.03 48.03
N GLU A 22 27.12 20.01 48.29
CA GLU A 22 25.91 20.22 47.48
C GLU A 22 26.27 20.61 46.03
N LEU A 23 27.24 21.51 45.84
CA LEU A 23 27.71 21.87 44.50
C LEU A 23 28.30 20.68 43.75
N LYS A 24 28.97 19.76 44.45
CA LYS A 24 29.48 18.53 43.85
C LYS A 24 28.33 17.60 43.43
N SER A 25 27.30 17.45 44.26
CA SER A 25 26.11 16.65 43.95
C SER A 25 25.39 17.20 42.71
N VAL A 26 25.11 18.50 42.69
CA VAL A 26 24.47 19.19 41.55
C VAL A 26 25.30 19.01 40.28
N LYS A 27 26.63 19.09 40.36
CA LYS A 27 27.50 18.87 39.21
C LYS A 27 27.38 17.45 38.65
N VAL A 28 27.23 16.44 39.51
CA VAL A 28 27.04 15.05 39.07
C VAL A 28 25.71 14.90 38.34
N GLU A 29 24.62 15.40 38.93
CA GLU A 29 23.29 15.36 38.31
C GLU A 29 23.25 16.10 36.95
N MET A 30 23.94 17.24 36.83
CA MET A 30 24.05 17.97 35.56
C MET A 30 24.79 17.16 34.48
N LEU A 31 25.81 16.38 34.85
CA LEU A 31 26.54 15.52 33.91
C LEU A 31 25.67 14.34 33.44
N GLU A 32 24.89 13.75 34.35
CA GLU A 32 23.95 12.67 34.02
C GLU A 32 22.80 13.18 33.14
N MET A 33 22.30 14.37 33.42
CA MET A 33 21.30 15.04 32.58
C MET A 33 21.84 15.29 31.17
N ARG A 34 23.08 15.78 31.05
CA ARG A 34 23.74 15.99 29.75
C ARG A 34 23.83 14.68 28.96
N SER A 35 24.27 13.60 29.61
CA SER A 35 24.35 12.27 28.99
C SER A 35 22.97 11.80 28.48
N SER A 36 21.92 12.02 29.27
CA SER A 36 20.55 11.68 28.90
C SER A 36 20.05 12.49 27.70
N LEU A 37 20.39 13.78 27.63
CA LEU A 37 20.09 14.64 26.50
C LEU A 37 20.82 14.21 25.23
N ASP A 38 22.10 13.87 25.32
CA ASP A 38 22.90 13.39 24.18
C ASP A 38 22.32 12.07 23.62
N PHE A 39 21.89 11.17 24.52
CA PHE A 39 21.21 9.94 24.15
C PHE A 39 19.86 10.21 23.47
N MET A 40 19.02 11.08 24.05
CA MET A 40 17.73 11.45 23.45
C MET A 40 17.90 12.09 22.08
N ASN A 41 18.86 13.00 21.93
CA ASN A 41 19.12 13.65 20.65
C ASN A 41 19.52 12.62 19.58
N SER A 42 20.37 11.67 19.94
CA SER A 42 20.76 10.57 19.05
C SER A 42 19.56 9.71 18.63
N LYS A 43 18.63 9.42 19.55
CA LYS A 43 17.39 8.69 19.22
C LYS A 43 16.44 9.51 18.36
N TYR A 44 16.37 10.82 18.59
CA TYR A 44 15.54 11.73 17.81
C TYR A 44 16.00 11.83 16.35
N GLU A 45 17.31 11.93 16.11
CA GLU A 45 17.88 11.93 14.76
C GLU A 45 17.58 10.62 14.01
N LEU A 46 17.70 9.47 14.68
CA LEU A 46 17.32 8.17 14.10
C LEU A 46 15.83 8.14 13.75
N LEU A 47 14.96 8.62 14.64
CA LEU A 47 13.52 8.66 14.39
C LEU A 47 13.18 9.54 13.18
N ILE A 48 13.82 10.70 13.04
CA ILE A 48 13.65 11.58 11.87
C ILE A 48 14.04 10.86 10.60
N LYS A 49 15.17 10.14 10.62
CA LYS A 49 15.66 9.40 9.47
C LYS A 49 14.66 8.30 9.06
N ASP A 50 14.26 7.45 10.00
CA ASP A 50 13.32 6.35 9.75
C ASP A 50 11.96 6.89 9.26
N TYR A 51 11.49 8.00 9.82
CA TYR A 51 10.26 8.66 9.37
C TYR A 51 10.35 9.12 7.92
N LYS A 52 11.46 9.75 7.53
CA LYS A 52 11.68 10.21 6.15
C LYS A 52 11.74 9.04 5.16
N GLU A 53 12.48 7.99 5.50
CA GLU A 53 12.60 6.79 4.67
C GLU A 53 11.25 6.09 4.49
N THR A 54 10.51 5.91 5.58
CA THR A 54 9.16 5.31 5.56
C THR A 54 8.20 6.15 4.74
N LYS A 55 8.23 7.47 4.89
CA LYS A 55 7.38 8.40 4.14
C LYS A 55 7.68 8.35 2.64
N GLN A 56 8.95 8.26 2.26
CA GLN A 56 9.35 8.13 0.86
C GLN A 56 8.87 6.80 0.28
N ALA A 57 9.11 5.68 0.97
CA ALA A 57 8.63 4.37 0.54
C ALA A 57 7.10 4.33 0.38
N MET A 58 6.36 4.96 1.30
CA MET A 58 4.91 5.07 1.22
C MET A 58 4.45 5.84 -0.03
N PHE A 59 5.13 6.93 -0.38
CA PHE A 59 4.84 7.70 -1.58
C PHE A 59 5.10 6.87 -2.85
N ASP A 60 6.22 6.16 -2.90
CA ASP A 60 6.59 5.33 -4.03
C ASP A 60 5.60 4.17 -4.21
N PHE A 61 5.19 3.51 -3.12
CA PHE A 61 4.16 2.47 -3.17
C PHE A 61 2.79 3.01 -3.62
N GLN A 62 2.39 4.20 -3.17
CA GLN A 62 1.14 4.81 -3.63
C GLN A 62 1.17 5.12 -5.13
N LYS A 63 2.31 5.62 -5.63
CA LYS A 63 2.51 5.91 -7.05
C LYS A 63 2.46 4.64 -7.89
N GLU A 64 3.16 3.59 -7.48
CA GLU A 64 3.18 2.31 -8.19
C GLU A 64 1.80 1.66 -8.21
N ASN A 65 1.09 1.64 -7.07
CA ASN A 65 -0.26 1.08 -6.99
C ASN A 65 -1.25 1.83 -7.91
N SER A 66 -1.15 3.16 -7.99
CA SER A 66 -1.97 3.96 -8.91
C SER A 66 -1.69 3.61 -10.37
N ALA A 67 -0.42 3.45 -10.74
CA ALA A 67 -0.01 3.05 -12.08
C ALA A 67 -0.51 1.64 -12.43
N LEU A 68 -0.33 0.68 -11.51
CA LEU A 68 -0.80 -0.70 -11.69
C LEU A 68 -2.32 -0.77 -11.87
N LYS A 69 -3.09 -0.03 -11.05
CA LYS A 69 -4.55 0.03 -11.18
C LYS A 69 -5.00 0.59 -12.52
N THR A 70 -4.28 1.59 -13.03
CA THR A 70 -4.54 2.17 -14.35
C THR A 70 -4.26 1.15 -15.45
N ASN A 71 -3.09 0.49 -15.42
CA ASN A 71 -2.73 -0.53 -16.40
C ASN A 71 -3.73 -1.70 -16.41
N ILE A 72 -4.16 -2.18 -15.24
CA ILE A 72 -5.17 -3.23 -15.13
C ILE A 72 -6.49 -2.79 -15.78
N ARG A 73 -6.93 -1.56 -15.52
CA ARG A 73 -8.15 -1.02 -16.12
C ARG A 73 -8.04 -0.99 -17.65
N ASP A 74 -6.93 -0.50 -18.17
CA ASP A 74 -6.70 -0.38 -19.61
C ASP A 74 -6.61 -1.76 -20.28
N HIS A 75 -5.94 -2.72 -19.65
CA HIS A 75 -5.87 -4.09 -20.13
C HIS A 75 -7.24 -4.76 -20.13
N ASN A 76 -8.03 -4.61 -19.07
CA ASN A 76 -9.39 -5.12 -19.03
C ASN A 76 -10.27 -4.52 -20.13
N ALA A 77 -10.17 -3.21 -20.37
CA ALA A 77 -10.89 -2.56 -21.46
C ALA A 77 -10.52 -3.16 -22.82
N ARG A 78 -9.22 -3.36 -23.08
CA ARG A 78 -8.73 -3.97 -24.33
C ARG A 78 -9.19 -5.42 -24.49
N ILE A 79 -9.12 -6.23 -23.41
CA ILE A 79 -9.61 -7.61 -23.41
C ILE A 79 -11.11 -7.64 -23.72
N ASN A 80 -11.91 -6.79 -23.07
CA ASN A 80 -13.34 -6.72 -23.32
C ASN A 80 -13.65 -6.37 -24.78
N THR A 81 -12.92 -5.43 -25.38
CA THR A 81 -13.08 -5.11 -26.80
C THR A 81 -12.71 -6.30 -27.68
N LEU A 82 -11.60 -6.99 -27.40
CA LEU A 82 -11.19 -8.17 -28.17
C LEU A 82 -12.22 -9.31 -28.07
N GLU A 83 -12.76 -9.53 -26.87
CA GLU A 83 -13.80 -10.53 -26.66
C GLU A 83 -15.11 -10.19 -27.38
N GLN A 84 -15.52 -8.92 -27.34
CA GLN A 84 -16.69 -8.47 -28.08
C GLN A 84 -16.48 -8.64 -29.59
N ASN A 85 -15.30 -8.28 -30.10
CA ASN A 85 -14.96 -8.47 -31.51
C ASN A 85 -14.92 -9.94 -31.90
N ALA A 86 -14.41 -10.82 -31.03
CA ALA A 86 -14.41 -12.27 -31.26
C ALA A 86 -15.82 -12.86 -31.34
N ARG A 87 -16.80 -12.23 -30.66
CA ARG A 87 -18.22 -12.63 -30.69
C ARG A 87 -19.05 -11.82 -31.68
N ALA A 88 -18.47 -10.86 -32.40
CA ALA A 88 -19.23 -9.94 -33.26
C ALA A 88 -19.97 -10.65 -34.42
N MET A 89 -19.47 -11.81 -34.83
CA MET A 89 -20.08 -12.65 -35.88
C MET A 89 -20.85 -13.84 -35.32
N ASN A 90 -20.96 -13.96 -33.99
CA ASN A 90 -21.72 -15.04 -33.37
C ASN A 90 -23.19 -14.66 -33.37
N VAL A 91 -24.05 -15.62 -33.74
CA VAL A 91 -25.50 -15.46 -33.71
C VAL A 91 -26.07 -16.47 -32.73
N GLU A 92 -26.82 -15.98 -31.74
CA GLU A 92 -27.56 -16.83 -30.82
C GLU A 92 -28.98 -17.03 -31.35
N ILE A 93 -29.38 -18.29 -31.56
CA ILE A 93 -30.70 -18.65 -32.05
C ILE A 93 -31.46 -19.34 -30.91
N GLN A 94 -32.41 -18.62 -30.33
CA GLN A 94 -33.21 -19.12 -29.21
C GLN A 94 -34.49 -19.81 -29.68
N CYS A 95 -35.08 -20.60 -28.77
CA CYS A 95 -36.38 -21.25 -28.97
C CYS A 95 -36.42 -22.27 -30.13
N ILE A 96 -35.29 -22.89 -30.46
CA ILE A 96 -35.23 -23.99 -31.43
C ILE A 96 -35.48 -25.32 -30.72
N PRO A 97 -36.57 -26.05 -31.03
CA PRO A 97 -36.84 -27.36 -30.45
C PRO A 97 -35.68 -28.33 -30.67
N GLU A 98 -35.33 -29.10 -29.64
CA GLU A 98 -34.24 -30.07 -29.70
C GLU A 98 -34.72 -31.43 -30.19
N LYS A 99 -33.91 -32.06 -31.05
CA LYS A 99 -34.13 -33.45 -31.50
C LYS A 99 -32.88 -34.27 -31.28
N LYS A 100 -33.05 -35.53 -30.90
CA LYS A 100 -31.93 -36.49 -30.82
C LYS A 100 -31.29 -36.63 -32.21
N ASN A 101 -29.96 -36.60 -32.26
CA ASN A 101 -29.15 -36.72 -33.48
C ASN A 101 -29.50 -35.68 -34.57
N GLU A 102 -29.85 -34.46 -34.17
CA GLU A 102 -30.07 -33.38 -35.13
C GLU A 102 -28.78 -32.89 -35.78
N ASN A 103 -28.90 -32.38 -37.00
CA ASN A 103 -27.82 -31.67 -37.68
C ASN A 103 -28.06 -30.17 -37.55
N LEU A 104 -27.30 -29.50 -36.69
CA LEU A 104 -27.46 -28.08 -36.41
C LEU A 104 -27.23 -27.19 -37.66
N LEU A 105 -26.28 -27.54 -38.53
CA LEU A 105 -26.05 -26.82 -39.78
C LEU A 105 -27.28 -26.88 -40.71
N GLN A 106 -27.95 -28.04 -40.74
CA GLN A 106 -29.18 -28.19 -41.52
C GLN A 106 -30.32 -27.34 -40.94
N VAL A 107 -30.43 -27.27 -39.61
CA VAL A 107 -31.42 -26.41 -38.94
C VAL A 107 -31.19 -24.93 -39.28
N VAL A 108 -29.94 -24.46 -39.20
CA VAL A 108 -29.58 -23.05 -39.50
C VAL A 108 -29.83 -22.70 -40.98
N THR A 109 -29.46 -23.58 -41.91
CA THR A 109 -29.67 -23.36 -43.35
C THR A 109 -31.16 -23.36 -43.73
N GLN A 110 -31.97 -24.21 -43.09
CA GLN A 110 -33.44 -24.20 -43.25
C GLN A 110 -34.05 -22.90 -42.72
N LEU A 111 -33.62 -22.42 -41.54
CA LEU A 111 -34.01 -21.12 -41.01
C LEU A 111 -33.65 -19.98 -41.96
N GLY A 112 -32.42 -19.98 -42.50
CA GLY A 112 -31.98 -19.02 -43.50
C GLY A 112 -32.90 -18.99 -44.71
N THR A 113 -33.28 -20.15 -45.24
CA THR A 113 -34.20 -20.27 -46.38
C THR A 113 -35.57 -19.63 -46.09
N VAL A 114 -36.15 -19.89 -44.91
CA VAL A 114 -37.44 -19.31 -44.50
C VAL A 114 -37.34 -17.78 -44.39
N LEU A 115 -36.23 -17.27 -43.86
CA LEU A 115 -35.96 -15.84 -43.71
C LEU A 115 -35.47 -15.16 -45.01
N LYS A 116 -35.32 -15.92 -46.10
CA LYS A 116 -34.74 -15.46 -47.38
C LYS A 116 -33.29 -14.96 -47.24
N CYS A 117 -32.55 -15.50 -46.28
CA CYS A 117 -31.12 -15.31 -46.10
C CYS A 117 -30.36 -16.49 -46.71
N ASN A 118 -29.43 -16.21 -47.62
CA ASN A 118 -28.61 -17.24 -48.25
C ASN A 118 -27.41 -17.59 -47.36
N VAL A 119 -27.65 -18.40 -46.31
CA VAL A 119 -26.59 -18.91 -45.43
C VAL A 119 -26.17 -20.30 -45.90
N LYS A 120 -24.89 -20.49 -46.20
CA LYS A 120 -24.32 -21.79 -46.58
C LYS A 120 -23.60 -22.42 -45.41
N SER A 121 -23.41 -23.73 -45.45
CA SER A 121 -22.63 -24.42 -44.42
C SER A 121 -21.16 -23.98 -44.39
N GLU A 122 -20.60 -23.56 -45.53
CA GLU A 122 -19.25 -23.00 -45.60
C GLU A 122 -19.10 -21.65 -44.89
N ASP A 123 -20.21 -20.91 -44.71
CA ASP A 123 -20.20 -19.61 -44.03
C ASP A 123 -20.20 -19.76 -42.50
N ILE A 124 -20.42 -20.98 -41.99
CA ILE A 124 -20.57 -21.26 -40.56
C ILE A 124 -19.28 -21.89 -40.03
N VAL A 125 -18.52 -21.12 -39.25
CA VAL A 125 -17.26 -21.58 -38.64
C VAL A 125 -17.49 -22.66 -37.57
N ASN A 126 -18.48 -22.46 -36.70
CA ASN A 126 -18.86 -23.40 -35.66
C ASN A 126 -20.35 -23.26 -35.33
N CYS A 127 -21.00 -24.38 -34.98
CA CYS A 127 -22.40 -24.38 -34.57
C CYS A 127 -22.58 -25.41 -33.44
N SER A 128 -23.07 -24.95 -32.29
CA SER A 128 -23.26 -25.77 -31.09
C SER A 128 -24.51 -25.35 -30.32
N ARG A 129 -25.04 -26.27 -29.52
CA ARG A 129 -26.00 -25.93 -28.46
C ARG A 129 -25.25 -25.37 -27.25
N THR A 130 -25.87 -24.44 -26.53
CA THR A 130 -25.31 -23.79 -25.32
C THR A 130 -26.33 -23.85 -24.19
#